data_AF-A0A6C1E8P5-F1
#
_entry.id   AF-A0A6C1E8P5-F1
#
_cell.length_a   1.000
_cell.length_b   1.000
_cell.length_c   1.000
_cell.angle_alpha   90.00
_cell.angle_beta   90.00
_cell.angle_gamma   90.00
#
_symmetry.space_group_name_H-M   'P 1'
#
loop_
_entity.id
_entity.type
_entity.pdbx_description
1 polymer ?
#
loop_
_entity_poly.entity_id
_entity_poly.type
_entity_poly.pdbx_seq_one_letter_code
_entity_poly.pdbx_strand_id
1 'polypeptide(L)'
;MSFSLSEASEFQATSAVNGLLLSLLPGVPKVRANGGKKRVNNGSKAQLIDRNLKKRVELQNRDVHKIKKRSKLAKKKQVKVHKHDKERLEQLAKYQVLKKHQEEGTLTEHERKYLNKLIRRNSQNLRSWDLEDEVRDELDDIQQYILKQTVSTMKADRSQRRRSKKKQFKEDIKQSDSARDHRYPGLTPGLAPVGLSDEEDSSEED
;
A
#
# COMPACT_ATOMS: atom_id res chain seq x y z
N MET A 1 3.78 40.47 61.95
CA MET A 1 2.56 39.84 61.39
C MET A 1 2.84 39.51 59.93
N SER A 2 3.01 38.23 59.60
CA SER A 2 3.28 37.76 58.23
C SER A 2 1.95 37.40 57.56
N PHE A 3 1.50 38.22 56.62
CA PHE A 3 0.36 37.90 55.76
C PHE A 3 0.82 36.87 54.72
N SER A 4 0.37 35.62 54.85
CA SER A 4 0.52 34.62 53.80
C SER A 4 -0.41 35.00 52.64
N LEU A 5 0.14 35.63 51.61
CA LEU A 5 -0.57 35.82 50.34
C LEU A 5 -0.91 34.43 49.77
N SER A 6 -2.19 34.23 49.42
CA SER A 6 -2.67 32.97 48.87
C SER A 6 -2.07 32.71 47.48
N GLU A 7 -1.77 31.46 47.17
CA GLU A 7 -1.22 31.04 45.86
C GLU A 7 -2.06 31.54 44.67
N ALA A 8 -3.38 31.67 44.86
CA ALA A 8 -4.30 32.23 43.87
C ALA A 8 -4.01 33.71 43.56
N SER A 9 -3.67 34.51 44.57
CA SER A 9 -3.30 35.92 44.39
C SER A 9 -1.96 36.06 43.66
N GLU A 10 -0.97 35.23 43.99
CA GLU A 10 0.31 35.18 43.28
C GLU A 10 0.13 34.74 41.83
N PHE A 11 -0.74 33.76 41.57
CA PHE A 11 -1.06 33.31 40.22
C PHE A 11 -1.75 34.38 39.38
N GLN A 12 -2.72 35.10 39.95
CA GLN A 12 -3.40 36.20 39.27
C GLN A 12 -2.44 37.36 38.96
N ALA A 13 -1.60 37.74 39.93
CA ALA A 13 -0.60 38.78 39.75
C ALA A 13 0.44 38.40 38.68
N THR A 14 0.95 37.17 38.69
CA THR A 14 1.89 36.69 37.67
C THR A 14 1.25 36.59 36.28
N SER A 15 -0.03 36.23 36.20
CA SER A 15 -0.78 36.22 34.93
C SER A 15 -0.94 37.62 34.34
N ALA A 16 -1.34 38.61 35.16
CA ALA A 16 -1.49 40.00 34.73
C ALA A 16 -0.15 40.60 34.27
N VAL A 17 0.92 40.37 35.03
CA VAL A 17 2.29 40.81 34.67
C VAL A 17 2.74 40.16 33.37
N ASN A 18 2.49 38.86 33.18
CA ASN A 18 2.81 38.18 31.93
C ASN A 18 2.03 38.73 30.73
N GLY A 19 0.77 39.14 30.91
CA GLY A 19 -0.02 39.80 29.88
C GLY A 19 0.58 41.13 29.45
N LEU A 20 0.96 41.98 30.43
CA LEU A 20 1.60 43.27 30.18
C LEU A 20 2.99 43.13 29.55
N LEU A 21 3.79 42.15 30.00
CA LEU A 21 5.12 41.89 29.46
C LEU A 21 5.06 41.41 28.01
N LEU A 22 4.04 40.62 27.64
CA LEU A 22 3.85 40.18 26.27
C LEU A 22 3.38 41.30 25.33
N SER A 23 2.60 42.26 25.83
CA SER A 23 2.14 43.41 25.04
C SER A 23 3.24 44.46 24.84
N LEU A 24 4.07 44.70 25.85
CA LEU A 24 5.13 45.71 25.80
C LEU A 24 6.44 45.20 25.19
N LEU A 25 6.77 43.91 25.36
CA LEU A 25 8.04 43.34 24.91
C LEU A 25 7.84 42.02 24.17
N PRO A 26 7.69 42.05 22.83
CA PRO A 26 7.49 40.83 22.06
C PRO A 26 8.72 39.91 22.15
N GLY A 27 8.56 38.76 22.82
CA GLY A 27 9.59 37.72 22.94
C GLY A 27 10.14 37.49 24.34
N VAL A 28 9.61 38.16 25.37
CA VAL A 28 9.98 37.88 26.76
C VAL A 28 9.39 36.56 27.25
N PRO A 29 10.16 35.71 27.95
CA PRO A 29 9.64 34.48 28.53
C PRO A 29 8.64 34.80 29.65
N LYS A 30 7.53 34.05 29.72
CA LYS A 30 6.54 34.17 30.79
C LYS A 30 7.21 33.90 32.16
N VAL A 31 7.02 34.81 33.11
CA VAL A 31 7.40 34.67 34.51
C VAL A 31 6.59 33.51 35.09
N ARG A 32 7.29 32.44 35.51
CA ARG A 32 6.69 31.30 36.19
C ARG A 32 6.83 31.47 37.70
N ALA A 33 5.77 31.19 38.44
CA ALA A 33 5.82 31.02 39.89
C ALA A 33 6.55 29.70 40.20
N ASN A 34 7.88 29.72 40.18
CA ASN A 34 8.68 28.56 40.53
C ASN A 34 9.05 28.62 42.02
N GLY A 35 8.65 27.61 42.80
CA GLY A 35 9.13 27.32 44.16
C GLY A 35 10.59 26.83 44.24
N GLY A 36 11.42 27.14 43.24
CA GLY A 36 12.84 26.82 43.26
C GLY A 36 13.63 27.92 43.97
N LYS A 37 14.50 27.55 44.92
CA LYS A 37 15.41 28.47 45.63
C LYS A 37 16.09 29.41 44.63
N LYS A 38 15.70 30.69 44.64
CA LYS A 38 16.36 31.74 43.87
C LYS A 38 17.82 31.79 44.34
N ARG A 39 18.77 31.46 43.48
CA ARG A 39 20.18 31.75 43.74
C ARG A 39 20.30 33.26 43.91
N VAL A 40 20.50 33.72 45.15
CA VAL A 40 20.70 35.13 45.45
C VAL A 40 22.03 35.51 44.82
N ASN A 41 22.00 36.36 43.80
CA ASN A 41 23.21 36.91 43.20
C ASN A 41 23.79 37.92 44.19
N ASN A 42 24.75 37.50 45.00
CA ASN A 42 25.47 38.35 45.96
C ASN A 42 26.50 39.25 45.26
N GLY A 43 26.05 40.13 44.36
CA GLY A 43 26.89 41.12 43.67
C GLY A 43 26.40 42.54 43.94
N SER A 44 27.32 43.51 43.90
CA SER A 44 26.97 44.93 43.98
C SER A 44 25.98 45.30 42.86
N LYS A 45 25.06 46.22 43.12
CA LYS A 45 24.05 46.69 42.14
C LYS A 45 24.70 47.11 40.81
N ALA A 46 25.90 47.68 40.85
CA ALA A 46 26.68 48.04 39.67
C ALA A 46 27.12 46.82 38.83
N GLN A 47 27.53 45.72 39.46
CA GLN A 47 27.89 44.48 38.77
C GLN A 47 26.66 43.83 38.11
N LEU A 48 25.48 43.98 38.72
CA LEU A 48 24.22 43.51 38.16
C LEU A 48 23.82 44.34 36.93
N ILE A 49 24.05 45.66 36.97
CA ILE A 49 23.83 46.57 35.84
C ILE A 49 24.76 46.23 34.66
N ASP A 50 26.06 46.06 34.90
CA ASP A 50 27.04 45.68 33.86
C ASP A 50 26.69 44.33 33.20
N ARG A 51 26.35 43.32 34.02
CA ARG A 51 25.89 42.02 33.51
C ARG A 51 24.62 42.13 32.66
N ASN A 52 23.67 42.97 33.05
CA ASN A 52 22.44 43.16 32.30
C ASN A 52 22.67 43.94 31.00
N LEU A 53 23.57 44.93 31.00
CA LEU A 53 23.96 45.66 29.79
C LEU A 53 24.64 44.74 28.77
N LYS A 54 25.59 43.90 29.21
CA LYS A 54 26.22 42.88 28.35
C LYS A 54 25.19 41.92 27.73
N LYS A 55 24.28 41.40 28.54
CA LYS A 55 23.16 40.55 28.04
C LYS A 55 22.25 41.30 27.06
N ARG A 56 22.02 42.59 27.24
CA ARG A 56 21.20 43.41 26.33
C ARG A 56 21.85 43.52 24.96
N VAL A 57 23.17 43.76 24.91
CA VAL A 57 23.94 43.79 23.66
C VAL A 57 23.91 42.42 22.97
N GLU A 58 24.10 41.33 23.72
CA GLU A 58 23.96 39.97 23.20
C GLU A 58 22.56 39.68 22.62
N LEU A 59 21.50 40.15 23.29
CA LEU A 59 20.12 40.01 22.82
C LEU A 59 19.83 40.86 21.58
N GLN A 60 20.42 42.05 21.47
CA GLN A 60 20.29 42.95 20.33
C GLN A 60 21.01 42.40 19.09
N ASN A 61 22.16 41.74 19.29
CA ASN A 61 22.93 41.06 18.24
C ASN A 61 22.30 39.70 17.84
N ARG A 62 21.30 39.22 18.58
CA ARG A 62 20.65 37.95 18.30
C ARG A 62 19.67 38.09 17.15
N ASP A 63 19.82 37.24 16.14
CA ASP A 63 18.92 37.23 14.97
C ASP A 63 17.53 36.69 15.36
N VAL A 64 16.68 37.61 15.85
CA VAL A 64 15.30 37.34 16.27
C VAL A 64 14.49 36.73 15.12
N HIS A 65 14.77 37.11 13.88
CA HIS A 65 14.07 36.61 12.72
C HIS A 65 14.36 35.12 12.46
N LYS A 66 15.63 34.70 12.51
CA LYS A 66 16.00 33.28 12.40
C LYS A 66 15.36 32.43 13.50
N ILE A 67 15.33 32.92 14.73
CA ILE A 67 14.71 32.21 15.86
C ILE A 67 13.19 32.09 15.68
N LYS A 68 12.51 33.18 15.28
CA LYS A 68 11.08 33.16 14.96
C LYS A 68 10.77 32.21 13.79
N LYS A 69 11.63 32.18 12.76
CA LYS A 69 11.49 31.24 11.63
C LYS A 69 11.62 29.78 12.10
N ARG A 70 12.64 29.46 12.90
CA ARG A 70 12.84 28.11 13.46
C ARG A 70 11.66 27.68 14.34
N SER A 71 11.18 28.55 15.22
CA SER A 71 10.03 28.22 16.08
C SER A 71 8.73 28.04 15.29
N LYS A 72 8.50 28.85 14.24
CA LYS A 72 7.36 28.69 13.33
C LYS A 72 7.43 27.36 12.57
N LEU A 73 8.61 26.97 12.10
CA LEU A 73 8.81 25.67 11.43
C LEU A 73 8.58 24.49 12.39
N ALA A 74 9.10 24.57 13.62
CA ALA A 74 8.86 23.55 14.65
C ALA A 74 7.36 23.39 14.96
N LYS A 75 6.64 24.50 15.12
CA LYS A 75 5.18 24.48 15.30
C LYS A 75 4.46 23.86 14.11
N LYS A 76 4.83 24.23 12.87
CA LYS A 76 4.26 23.63 11.66
C LYS A 76 4.50 22.12 11.60
N LYS A 77 5.70 21.65 11.98
CA LYS A 77 6.02 20.21 12.03
C LYS A 77 5.13 19.50 13.06
N GLN A 78 4.98 20.06 14.26
CA GLN A 78 4.11 19.50 15.30
C GLN A 78 2.66 19.39 14.84
N VAL A 79 2.12 20.45 14.22
CA VAL A 79 0.75 20.45 13.67
C VAL A 79 0.59 19.38 12.59
N LYS A 80 1.57 19.22 11.69
CA LYS A 80 1.54 18.18 10.66
C LYS A 80 1.53 16.77 11.25
N VAL A 81 2.38 16.51 12.25
CA VAL A 81 2.42 15.22 12.95
C VAL A 81 1.08 14.92 13.61
N HIS A 82 0.55 15.87 14.40
CA HIS A 82 -0.75 15.72 15.03
C HIS A 82 -1.88 15.50 14.02
N LYS A 83 -1.85 16.17 12.87
CA LYS A 83 -2.83 15.95 11.81
C LYS A 83 -2.76 14.51 11.27
N HIS A 84 -1.56 14.03 10.98
CA HIS A 84 -1.35 12.66 10.51
C HIS A 84 -1.78 11.62 11.56
N ASP A 85 -1.47 11.85 12.84
CA ASP A 85 -1.87 10.96 13.91
C ASP A 85 -3.39 10.90 14.07
N LYS A 86 -4.07 12.04 13.93
CA LYS A 86 -5.54 12.12 13.91
C LYS A 86 -6.12 11.38 12.71
N GLU A 87 -5.59 11.60 11.51
CA GLU A 87 -6.01 10.90 10.29
C GLU A 87 -5.83 9.38 10.43
N ARG A 88 -4.72 8.92 11.03
CA ARG A 88 -4.48 7.51 11.32
C ARG A 88 -5.50 6.95 12.33
N LEU A 89 -5.78 7.68 13.40
CA LEU A 89 -6.78 7.28 14.39
C LEU A 89 -8.17 7.17 13.77
N GLU A 90 -8.56 8.14 12.93
CA GLU A 90 -9.83 8.10 12.19
C GLU A 90 -9.91 6.90 11.25
N GLN A 91 -8.83 6.55 10.56
CA GLN A 91 -8.77 5.36 9.71
C GLN A 91 -8.92 4.07 10.52
N LEU A 92 -8.26 3.97 11.68
CA LEU A 92 -8.39 2.81 12.57
C LEU A 92 -9.82 2.68 13.10
N ALA A 93 -10.45 3.78 13.50
CA ALA A 93 -11.85 3.79 13.93
C ALA A 93 -12.78 3.34 12.79
N LYS A 94 -12.61 3.88 11.58
CA LYS A 94 -13.36 3.47 10.39
C LYS A 94 -13.20 1.98 10.10
N TYR A 95 -11.99 1.45 10.20
CA TYR A 95 -11.72 0.02 10.02
C TYR A 95 -12.47 -0.83 11.05
N GLN A 96 -12.43 -0.45 12.33
CA GLN A 96 -13.15 -1.17 13.39
C GLN A 96 -14.66 -1.18 13.16
N VAL A 97 -15.24 -0.05 12.75
CA VAL A 97 -16.68 0.05 12.42
C VAL A 97 -17.02 -0.84 11.24
N LEU A 98 -16.27 -0.75 10.14
CA LEU A 98 -16.48 -1.57 8.95
C LEU A 98 -16.38 -3.07 9.26
N LYS A 99 -15.41 -3.46 10.09
CA LYS A 99 -15.23 -4.85 10.51
C LYS A 99 -16.44 -5.35 11.28
N LYS A 100 -16.96 -4.57 12.24
CA LYS A 100 -18.18 -4.92 12.98
C LYS A 100 -19.40 -5.05 12.07
N HIS A 101 -19.64 -4.07 11.20
CA HIS A 101 -20.76 -4.12 10.26
C HIS A 101 -20.65 -5.27 9.26
N GLN A 102 -19.43 -5.68 8.90
CA GLN A 102 -19.19 -6.85 8.06
C GLN A 102 -19.50 -8.17 8.81
N GLU A 103 -19.08 -8.28 10.07
CA GLU A 103 -19.34 -9.45 10.93
C GLU A 103 -20.85 -9.61 11.24
N GLU A 104 -21.54 -8.49 11.47
CA GLU A 104 -22.98 -8.45 11.75
C GLU A 104 -23.85 -8.48 10.47
N GLY A 105 -23.25 -8.33 9.29
CA GLY A 105 -23.96 -8.26 8.01
C GLY A 105 -24.76 -6.97 7.78
N THR A 106 -24.57 -5.95 8.63
CA THR A 106 -25.29 -4.66 8.63
C THR A 106 -24.62 -3.58 7.77
N LEU A 107 -23.82 -3.99 6.79
CA LEU A 107 -23.01 -3.09 5.97
C LEU A 107 -23.87 -2.17 5.10
N THR A 108 -23.67 -0.85 5.24
CA THR A 108 -24.39 0.15 4.42
C THR A 108 -23.89 0.18 2.98
N GLU A 109 -24.70 0.75 2.06
CA GLU A 109 -24.35 0.82 0.64
C GLU A 109 -23.06 1.63 0.39
N HIS A 110 -22.87 2.73 1.13
CA HIS A 110 -21.66 3.54 1.04
C HIS A 110 -20.41 2.76 1.48
N GLU A 111 -20.51 2.00 2.57
CA GLU A 111 -19.44 1.15 3.07
C GLU A 111 -19.11 0.03 2.10
N ARG A 112 -20.14 -0.60 1.50
CA ARG A 112 -19.97 -1.61 0.46
C ARG A 112 -19.26 -1.05 -0.77
N LYS A 113 -19.66 0.13 -1.24
CA LYS A 113 -19.00 0.81 -2.37
C LYS A 113 -17.55 1.15 -2.05
N TYR A 114 -17.28 1.60 -0.83
CA TYR A 114 -15.93 1.87 -0.35
C TYR A 114 -15.07 0.60 -0.31
N LEU A 115 -15.57 -0.50 0.27
CA LEU A 115 -14.88 -1.78 0.31
C LEU A 115 -14.61 -2.33 -1.09
N ASN A 116 -15.60 -2.28 -2.00
CA ASN A 116 -15.40 -2.71 -3.39
C ASN A 116 -14.31 -1.90 -4.10
N LYS A 117 -14.26 -0.58 -3.87
CA LYS A 117 -13.18 0.26 -4.41
C LYS A 117 -11.82 -0.13 -3.83
N LEU A 118 -11.77 -0.44 -2.54
CA LEU A 118 -10.54 -0.88 -1.86
C LEU A 118 -10.08 -2.24 -2.37
N ILE A 119 -11.00 -3.20 -2.54
CA ILE A 119 -10.73 -4.53 -3.10
C ILE A 119 -10.16 -4.39 -4.51
N ARG A 120 -10.79 -3.59 -5.39
CA ARG A 120 -10.28 -3.38 -6.76
C ARG A 120 -8.87 -2.81 -6.78
N ARG A 121 -8.58 -1.83 -5.92
CA ARG A 121 -7.24 -1.23 -5.83
C ARG A 121 -6.22 -2.23 -5.31
N ASN A 122 -6.57 -2.99 -4.28
CA ASN A 122 -5.68 -3.99 -3.70
C ASN A 122 -5.47 -5.17 -4.65
N SER A 123 -6.50 -5.66 -5.33
CA SER A 123 -6.39 -6.74 -6.31
C SER A 123 -5.51 -6.32 -7.49
N GLN A 124 -5.62 -5.07 -7.95
CA GLN A 124 -4.75 -4.53 -8.98
C GLN A 124 -3.29 -4.45 -8.51
N ASN A 125 -3.05 -3.94 -7.30
CA ASN A 125 -1.69 -3.87 -6.73
C ASN A 125 -1.09 -5.26 -6.46
N LEU A 126 -1.91 -6.26 -6.12
CA LEU A 126 -1.44 -7.64 -5.95
C LEU A 126 -1.15 -8.28 -7.31
N ARG A 127 -2.03 -8.07 -8.30
CA ARG A 127 -1.83 -8.58 -9.65
C ARG A 127 -0.68 -7.90 -10.38
N SER A 128 -0.32 -6.66 -10.03
CA SER A 128 0.86 -6.00 -10.62
C SER A 128 2.19 -6.60 -10.15
N TRP A 129 2.18 -7.46 -9.14
CA TRP A 129 3.34 -8.28 -8.75
C TRP A 129 3.33 -9.65 -9.43
N ASP A 130 2.22 -10.02 -10.08
CA ASP A 130 2.13 -11.25 -10.86
C ASP A 130 2.87 -11.06 -12.19
N LEU A 131 3.25 -12.17 -12.81
CA LEU A 131 3.89 -12.14 -14.13
C LEU A 131 2.92 -11.56 -15.16
N GLU A 132 3.48 -10.80 -16.10
CA GLU A 132 2.74 -10.33 -17.26
C GLU A 132 2.24 -11.54 -18.06
N ASP A 133 1.02 -11.48 -18.59
CA ASP A 133 0.32 -12.66 -19.11
C ASP A 133 1.15 -13.37 -20.22
N GLU A 134 1.90 -12.62 -21.03
CA GLU A 134 2.80 -13.17 -22.07
C GLU A 134 3.98 -13.97 -21.48
N VAL A 135 4.63 -13.45 -20.44
CA VAL A 135 5.75 -14.14 -19.77
C VAL A 135 5.25 -15.33 -18.96
N ARG A 136 4.02 -15.24 -18.44
CA ARG A 136 3.38 -16.31 -17.69
C ARG A 136 3.16 -17.54 -18.57
N ASP A 137 2.66 -17.35 -19.79
CA ASP A 137 2.40 -18.47 -20.72
C ASP A 137 3.70 -19.19 -21.11
N GLU A 138 4.76 -18.44 -21.44
CA GLU A 138 6.07 -19.02 -21.73
C GLU A 138 6.67 -19.78 -20.53
N LEU A 139 6.52 -19.21 -19.33
CA LEU A 139 7.03 -19.81 -18.10
C LEU A 139 6.23 -21.05 -17.70
N ASP A 140 4.91 -21.04 -17.88
CA ASP A 140 4.04 -22.19 -17.68
C ASP A 140 4.39 -23.33 -18.65
N ASP A 141 4.69 -23.02 -19.92
CA ASP A 141 5.13 -24.01 -20.90
C ASP A 141 6.48 -24.65 -20.51
N ILE A 142 7.44 -23.85 -20.06
CA ILE A 142 8.73 -24.35 -19.55
C ILE A 142 8.53 -25.20 -18.30
N GLN A 143 7.69 -24.76 -17.36
CA GLN A 143 7.38 -25.53 -16.16
C GLN A 143 6.72 -26.86 -16.50
N GLN A 144 5.75 -26.86 -17.41
CA GLN A 144 5.10 -28.08 -17.89
C GLN A 144 6.08 -29.00 -18.59
N TYR A 145 7.01 -28.47 -19.39
CA TYR A 145 8.06 -29.24 -20.03
C TYR A 145 8.95 -29.93 -18.99
N ILE A 146 9.43 -29.18 -17.99
CA ILE A 146 10.25 -29.73 -16.89
C ILE A 146 9.47 -30.78 -16.10
N LEU A 147 8.20 -30.53 -15.78
CA LEU A 147 7.34 -31.47 -15.07
C LEU A 147 7.15 -32.77 -15.87
N LYS A 148 6.92 -32.68 -17.19
CA LYS A 148 6.80 -33.85 -18.07
C LYS A 148 8.08 -34.68 -18.12
N GLN A 149 9.25 -34.05 -17.99
CA GLN A 149 10.54 -34.76 -17.97
C GLN A 149 10.87 -35.36 -16.60
N THR A 150 10.57 -34.65 -15.52
CA THR A 150 10.95 -35.03 -14.15
C THR A 150 9.98 -36.03 -13.54
N VAL A 151 8.68 -35.87 -13.80
CA VAL A 151 7.65 -36.77 -13.30
C VAL A 151 7.40 -37.82 -14.38
N SER A 152 7.81 -39.07 -14.11
CA SER A 152 7.68 -40.20 -15.06
C SER A 152 6.21 -40.68 -15.20
N THR A 153 5.30 -39.80 -15.60
CA THR A 153 3.91 -40.12 -15.92
C THR A 153 3.78 -40.87 -17.25
N MET A 154 4.74 -40.74 -18.17
CA MET A 154 4.71 -41.44 -19.47
C MET A 154 4.61 -42.96 -19.33
N LYS A 155 5.21 -43.56 -18.29
CA LYS A 155 5.10 -44.99 -18.01
C LYS A 155 3.70 -45.36 -17.49
N ALA A 156 3.10 -44.49 -16.67
CA ALA A 156 1.75 -44.65 -16.15
C ALA A 156 0.71 -44.54 -17.28
N ASP A 157 0.82 -43.51 -18.14
CA ASP A 157 -0.04 -43.33 -19.30
C ASP A 157 0.07 -44.49 -20.29
N ARG A 158 1.31 -44.95 -20.57
CA ARG A 158 1.53 -46.11 -21.45
C ARG A 158 0.93 -47.39 -20.85
N SER A 159 1.01 -47.57 -19.54
CA SER A 159 0.39 -48.69 -18.83
C SER A 159 -1.14 -48.61 -18.88
N GLN A 160 -1.72 -47.43 -18.63
CA GLN A 160 -3.16 -47.21 -18.65
C GLN A 160 -3.73 -47.39 -20.07
N ARG A 161 -3.04 -46.87 -21.09
CA ARG A 161 -3.40 -47.05 -22.51
C ARG A 161 -3.30 -48.50 -22.97
N ARG A 162 -2.35 -49.28 -22.46
CA ARG A 162 -2.29 -50.74 -22.69
C ARG A 162 -3.48 -51.46 -22.04
N ARG A 163 -3.82 -51.09 -20.80
CA ARG A 163 -4.95 -51.68 -20.07
C ARG A 163 -6.29 -51.32 -20.72
N SER A 164 -6.47 -50.10 -21.22
CA SER A 164 -7.69 -49.69 -21.93
C SER A 164 -7.82 -50.40 -23.27
N LYS A 165 -6.75 -50.49 -24.08
CA LYS A 165 -6.76 -51.24 -25.35
C LYS A 165 -7.09 -52.73 -25.16
N LYS A 166 -6.69 -53.35 -24.03
CA LYS A 166 -7.03 -54.75 -23.74
C LYS A 166 -8.51 -54.94 -23.38
N LYS A 167 -9.19 -53.87 -22.95
CA LYS A 167 -10.62 -53.86 -22.60
C LYS A 167 -11.52 -53.38 -23.74
N GLN A 168 -10.96 -52.85 -24.82
CA GLN A 168 -11.73 -52.48 -26.00
C GLN A 168 -12.07 -53.74 -26.81
N PHE A 169 -13.34 -53.87 -27.17
CA PHE A 169 -13.81 -54.87 -28.11
C PHE A 169 -13.11 -54.63 -29.45
N LYS A 170 -12.49 -55.67 -30.02
CA LYS A 170 -11.79 -55.57 -31.31
C LYS A 170 -12.83 -55.61 -32.43
N GLU A 171 -13.42 -54.46 -32.73
CA GLU A 171 -14.03 -54.26 -34.03
C GLU A 171 -12.90 -54.07 -35.05
N ASP A 172 -12.79 -54.99 -36.01
CA ASP A 172 -11.86 -54.92 -37.14
C ASP A 172 -12.30 -53.83 -38.14
N ILE A 173 -12.35 -52.58 -37.68
CA ILE A 173 -12.57 -51.44 -38.57
C ILE A 173 -11.19 -51.03 -39.07
N LYS A 174 -10.87 -51.49 -40.28
CA LYS A 174 -9.83 -50.90 -41.11
C LYS A 174 -10.26 -49.47 -41.45
N GLN A 175 -10.04 -48.53 -40.54
CA GLN A 175 -9.98 -47.12 -40.91
C GLN A 175 -8.74 -46.97 -41.78
N SER A 176 -8.96 -47.07 -43.09
CA SER A 176 -8.00 -46.68 -44.10
C SER A 176 -7.57 -45.25 -43.81
N ASP A 177 -6.31 -45.09 -43.42
CA ASP A 177 -5.62 -43.82 -43.47
C ASP A 177 -5.97 -43.15 -44.80
N SER A 178 -6.50 -41.93 -44.72
CA SER A 178 -6.82 -41.08 -45.87
C SER A 178 -5.66 -41.09 -46.88
N ALA A 179 -5.81 -41.89 -47.95
CA ALA A 179 -5.02 -42.02 -49.18
C ALA A 179 -3.54 -41.56 -49.15
N ARG A 180 -2.79 -41.81 -48.07
CA ARG A 180 -1.35 -41.55 -48.01
C ARG A 180 -0.59 -42.81 -48.39
N ASP A 181 -0.46 -43.04 -49.70
CA ASP A 181 0.50 -44.04 -50.19
C ASP A 181 1.92 -43.48 -50.05
N HIS A 182 2.68 -44.02 -49.10
CA HIS A 182 4.07 -43.65 -48.85
C HIS A 182 4.99 -43.83 -50.07
N ARG A 183 4.60 -44.62 -51.07
CA ARG A 183 5.37 -44.83 -52.30
C ARG A 183 5.30 -43.63 -53.24
N TYR A 184 4.26 -42.80 -53.13
CA TYR A 184 4.00 -41.68 -54.02
C TYR A 184 3.68 -40.41 -53.23
N PRO A 185 4.71 -39.63 -52.82
CA PRO A 185 4.51 -38.42 -52.01
C PRO A 185 3.72 -37.32 -52.74
N GLY A 186 3.55 -37.43 -54.06
CA GLY A 186 2.76 -36.51 -54.90
C GLY A 186 1.33 -36.96 -55.18
N LEU A 187 0.88 -38.10 -54.64
CA LEU A 187 -0.48 -38.61 -54.89
C LEU A 187 -1.54 -37.76 -54.17
N THR A 188 -1.26 -37.30 -52.94
CA THR A 188 -2.25 -36.57 -52.13
C THR A 188 -2.51 -35.11 -52.57
N PRO A 189 -1.56 -34.34 -53.13
CA PRO A 189 -1.87 -32.99 -53.63
C PRO A 189 -2.58 -32.99 -54.99
N GLY A 190 -2.42 -34.06 -55.79
CA GLY A 190 -2.95 -34.14 -57.16
C GLY A 190 -4.28 -34.89 -57.30
N LEU A 191 -4.75 -35.57 -56.25
CA LEU A 191 -6.05 -36.23 -56.25
C LEU A 191 -7.14 -35.20 -55.94
N ALA A 192 -8.12 -35.07 -56.83
CA ALA A 192 -9.26 -34.19 -56.59
C ALA A 192 -10.11 -34.73 -55.43
N PRO A 193 -10.61 -33.85 -54.52
CA PRO A 193 -11.56 -34.26 -53.51
C PRO A 193 -12.92 -34.54 -54.17
N VAL A 194 -13.14 -35.80 -54.56
CA VAL A 194 -14.40 -36.28 -55.13
C VAL A 194 -15.44 -36.40 -54.01
N GLY A 195 -16.58 -35.75 -54.19
CA GLY A 195 -17.70 -35.79 -53.24
C GLY A 195 -18.58 -37.02 -53.47
N LEU A 196 -19.32 -37.44 -52.43
CA LEU A 196 -20.26 -38.56 -52.53
C LEU A 196 -21.37 -38.34 -53.59
N SER A 197 -21.60 -37.10 -54.02
CA SER A 197 -22.56 -36.73 -55.06
C SER A 197 -22.02 -36.82 -56.50
N ASP A 198 -20.72 -37.03 -56.68
CA ASP A 198 -20.07 -37.03 -58.00
C ASP A 198 -20.02 -38.44 -58.63
N GLU A 199 -20.37 -39.48 -57.87
CA GLU A 199 -20.45 -40.88 -58.35
C GLU A 199 -21.88 -41.35 -58.64
N GLU A 200 -22.90 -40.52 -58.43
CA GLU A 200 -24.32 -40.94 -58.52
C GLU A 200 -25.05 -40.50 -59.81
N ASP A 201 -24.43 -39.76 -60.73
CA ASP A 201 -25.02 -39.46 -62.05
C ASP A 201 -24.31 -40.26 -63.15
N SER A 202 -24.89 -41.41 -63.49
CA SER A 202 -24.51 -42.20 -64.68
C SER A 202 -24.81 -41.36 -65.92
N SER A 203 -23.76 -40.84 -66.57
CA SER A 203 -23.84 -40.16 -67.86
C SER A 203 -24.24 -41.15 -68.96
N GLU A 204 -25.55 -41.38 -69.12
CA GLU A 204 -26.15 -41.90 -70.34
C GLU A 204 -26.27 -40.76 -71.35
N GLU A 205 -25.33 -40.69 -72.31
CA GLU A 205 -25.40 -39.85 -73.50
C GLU A 205 -25.30 -40.76 -74.75
N ASP A 206 -26.38 -40.73 -75.56
CA ASP A 206 -26.60 -41.12 -76.97
C ASP A 206 -25.84 -42.29 -77.62
#